data_AF-A0A2J4PX63-F1
#
_entry.id   AF-A0A2J4PX63-F1
#
_cell.length_a   1.000
_cell.length_b   1.000
_cell.length_c   1.000
_cell.angle_alpha   90.00
_cell.angle_beta   90.00
_cell.angle_gamma   90.00
#
_symmetry.space_group_name_H-M   'P 1'
#
loop_
_entity.id
_entity.type
_entity.pdbx_description
1 polymer ?
#
loop_
_entity_poly.entity_id
_entity_poly.type
_entity_poly.pdbx_seq_one_letter_code
_entity_poly.pdbx_strand_id
1 'polypeptide(L)'
;PNIRYMLMEKFKPLDQLMRYVQDQRGKSGIIYCNSRSKVEDTAARLQSRGISAAAYHAGLENHIRADVQEKFQRDDLQIVVATVAFGMGINKPNVRFVVHFDIPRNIESYYQETGRAGRDGLPAEAMLFYDPADMAWLRRCLEEKPAGPLQDIERHKLNAMGAFAEAQTCRRLVLLNYFGEGRQEPCGNCDICLDPPKQYDGLMDARKALSTIYRVNQRFGMGYVVEVLRGANNQRIRDMGHDKLPVYGIGREQSHEHWVSVIRQLIHLGLVTQNIAQHSALQLTEAARPVLRGDVTLQLAVPRIVALKPKAMQKSFGGNYDRKLFAKLRKLRKAIADEENIPPYVVFNDATLIEMAEQTPLTAGEMLSVNGVGTRKLERFGKEFMALIRAHVDGDDE
;
A
#
# COMPACT_ATOMS: atom_id res chain seq x y z
N PRO A 1 -8.86 3.47 14.26
CA PRO A 1 -9.02 4.85 13.72
C PRO A 1 -7.71 5.44 13.18
N ASN A 2 -6.61 5.15 13.88
CA ASN A 2 -5.23 5.57 13.59
C ASN A 2 -4.60 5.00 12.30
N ILE A 3 -5.09 3.89 11.76
CA ILE A 3 -4.62 3.34 10.47
C ILE A 3 -5.28 4.11 9.33
N ARG A 4 -4.48 4.75 8.47
CA ARG A 4 -4.92 5.34 7.21
C ARG A 4 -4.92 4.28 6.11
N TYR A 5 -6.04 4.15 5.39
CA TYR A 5 -6.12 3.23 4.25
C TYR A 5 -5.89 3.98 2.94
N MET A 6 -4.88 3.56 2.20
CA MET A 6 -4.48 4.13 0.92
C MET A 6 -4.48 3.05 -0.15
N LEU A 7 -4.84 3.43 -1.36
CA LEU A 7 -4.69 2.61 -2.55
C LEU A 7 -3.94 3.40 -3.61
N MET A 8 -2.95 2.76 -4.22
CA MET A 8 -2.20 3.30 -5.34
C MET A 8 -2.33 2.35 -6.53
N GLU A 9 -2.72 2.88 -7.68
CA GLU A 9 -2.71 2.13 -8.92
C GLU A 9 -1.27 1.77 -9.31
N LYS A 10 -1.03 0.51 -9.63
CA LYS A 10 0.27 0.03 -10.08
C LYS A 10 0.62 0.62 -11.44
N PHE A 11 1.77 1.29 -11.49
CA PHE A 11 2.47 1.71 -12.70
C PHE A 11 3.95 1.80 -12.39
N LYS A 12 4.79 0.99 -13.05
CA LYS A 12 6.19 0.77 -12.63
C LYS A 12 6.25 0.46 -11.12
N PRO A 13 5.59 -0.63 -10.67
CA PRO A 13 5.24 -0.83 -9.26
C PRO A 13 6.46 -0.89 -8.34
N LEU A 14 7.60 -1.38 -8.83
CA LEU A 14 8.84 -1.40 -8.03
C LEU A 14 9.39 0.01 -7.77
N ASP A 15 9.31 0.91 -8.74
CA ASP A 15 9.74 2.30 -8.54
C ASP A 15 8.79 3.03 -7.56
N GLN A 16 7.48 2.78 -7.68
CA GLN A 16 6.49 3.33 -6.75
C GLN A 16 6.71 2.79 -5.32
N LEU A 17 6.93 1.49 -5.15
CA LEU A 17 7.21 0.87 -3.86
C LEU A 17 8.46 1.46 -3.22
N MET A 18 9.54 1.60 -4.01
CA MET A 18 10.79 2.14 -3.53
C MET A 18 10.65 3.59 -3.07
N ARG A 19 9.95 4.41 -3.86
CA ARG A 19 9.67 5.80 -3.51
C ARG A 19 8.82 5.88 -2.24
N TYR A 20 7.78 5.06 -2.15
CA TYR A 20 6.94 4.96 -0.97
C TYR A 20 7.77 4.66 0.29
N VAL A 21 8.65 3.65 0.23
CA VAL A 21 9.49 3.26 1.36
C VAL A 21 10.48 4.37 1.74
N GLN A 22 11.07 5.07 0.77
CA GLN A 22 11.96 6.21 1.03
C GLN A 22 11.21 7.35 1.75
N ASP A 23 9.97 7.63 1.35
CA ASP A 23 9.12 8.64 1.98
C ASP A 23 8.75 8.29 3.44
N GLN A 24 8.87 7.01 3.84
CA GLN A 24 8.68 6.56 5.22
C GLN A 24 9.87 6.89 6.15
N ARG A 25 11.03 7.29 5.63
CA ARG A 25 12.18 7.82 6.40
C ARG A 25 12.58 6.97 7.62
N GLY A 26 12.84 5.67 7.41
CA GLY A 26 13.34 4.78 8.47
C GLY A 26 12.27 4.18 9.39
N LYS A 27 10.98 4.43 9.14
CA LYS A 27 9.90 3.77 9.90
C LYS A 27 9.89 2.25 9.64
N SER A 28 9.49 1.49 10.66
CA SER A 28 9.32 0.04 10.57
C SER A 28 8.05 -0.34 9.80
N GLY A 29 8.12 -1.36 8.96
CA GLY A 29 6.97 -1.78 8.16
C GLY A 29 7.05 -3.20 7.59
N ILE A 30 5.93 -3.65 7.04
CA ILE A 30 5.76 -4.99 6.44
C ILE A 30 5.33 -4.81 4.99
N ILE A 31 5.88 -5.60 4.07
CA ILE A 31 5.50 -5.62 2.65
C ILE A 31 5.02 -7.03 2.30
N TYR A 32 3.72 -7.19 2.04
CA TYR A 32 3.13 -8.46 1.62
C TYR A 32 3.18 -8.64 0.10
N CYS A 33 3.65 -9.81 -0.34
CA CYS A 33 3.63 -10.26 -1.73
C CYS A 33 3.00 -11.66 -1.85
N ASN A 34 2.51 -12.01 -3.04
CA ASN A 34 1.76 -13.25 -3.25
C ASN A 34 2.63 -14.50 -3.53
N SER A 35 3.93 -14.36 -3.79
CA SER A 35 4.83 -15.46 -4.14
C SER A 35 6.19 -15.35 -3.47
N ARG A 36 6.87 -16.50 -3.28
CA ARG A 36 8.19 -16.57 -2.65
C ARG A 36 9.25 -15.81 -3.46
N SER A 37 9.29 -16.03 -4.78
CA SER A 37 10.22 -15.32 -5.67
C SER A 37 10.05 -13.81 -5.59
N LYS A 38 8.81 -13.31 -5.56
CA LYS A 38 8.56 -11.85 -5.47
C LYS A 38 8.98 -11.27 -4.12
N VAL A 39 8.87 -12.05 -3.03
CA VAL A 39 9.38 -11.69 -1.71
C VAL A 39 10.90 -11.53 -1.75
N GLU A 40 11.61 -12.53 -2.26
CA GLU A 40 13.07 -12.51 -2.38
C GLU A 40 13.56 -11.37 -3.28
N ASP A 41 12.96 -11.21 -4.47
CA ASP A 41 13.31 -10.15 -5.43
C ASP A 41 13.08 -8.75 -4.84
N THR A 42 11.99 -8.57 -4.09
CA THR A 42 11.66 -7.28 -3.48
C THR A 42 12.60 -6.97 -2.32
N ALA A 43 12.92 -7.96 -1.48
CA ALA A 43 13.89 -7.81 -0.39
C ALA A 43 15.28 -7.45 -0.93
N ALA A 44 15.77 -8.19 -1.94
CA ALA A 44 17.08 -7.93 -2.55
C ALA A 44 17.18 -6.52 -3.17
N ARG A 45 16.09 -6.03 -3.80
CA ARG A 45 16.05 -4.67 -4.37
C ARG A 45 16.01 -3.56 -3.31
N LEU A 46 15.39 -3.81 -2.16
CA LEU A 46 15.43 -2.88 -1.04
C LEU A 46 16.84 -2.84 -0.43
N GLN A 47 17.45 -4.00 -0.22
CA GLN A 47 18.82 -4.14 0.30
C GLN A 47 19.85 -3.48 -0.60
N SER A 48 19.75 -3.63 -1.93
CA SER A 48 20.69 -3.00 -2.88
C SER A 48 20.65 -1.47 -2.86
N ARG A 49 19.61 -0.88 -2.27
CA ARG A 49 19.47 0.57 -2.05
C ARG A 49 19.76 0.99 -0.60
N GLY A 50 20.38 0.11 0.18
CA GLY A 50 20.80 0.38 1.56
C GLY A 50 19.68 0.34 2.59
N ILE A 51 18.51 -0.20 2.24
CA ILE A 51 17.39 -0.33 3.19
C ILE A 51 17.53 -1.65 3.94
N SER A 52 17.44 -1.58 5.28
CA SER A 52 17.44 -2.75 6.15
C SER A 52 16.15 -3.55 5.97
N ALA A 53 16.17 -4.52 5.04
CA ALA A 53 15.04 -5.36 4.68
C ALA A 53 15.42 -6.84 4.68
N ALA A 54 14.48 -7.72 5.02
CA ALA A 54 14.66 -9.17 4.91
C ALA A 54 13.43 -9.87 4.33
N ALA A 55 13.65 -10.97 3.64
CA ALA A 55 12.61 -11.86 3.14
C ALA A 55 12.07 -12.76 4.27
N TYR A 56 10.77 -13.06 4.25
CA TYR A 56 10.14 -14.02 5.14
C TYR A 56 9.06 -14.82 4.41
N HIS A 57 9.26 -16.13 4.29
CA HIS A 57 8.23 -17.03 3.77
C HIS A 57 8.43 -18.46 4.25
N ALA A 58 7.42 -19.31 4.07
CA ALA A 58 7.43 -20.71 4.50
C ALA A 58 8.50 -21.60 3.84
N GLY A 59 9.20 -21.12 2.80
CA GLY A 59 10.35 -21.81 2.21
C GLY A 59 11.68 -21.60 2.96
N LEU A 60 11.74 -20.69 3.94
CA LEU A 60 12.93 -20.46 4.75
C LEU A 60 12.98 -21.47 5.90
N GLU A 61 14.18 -21.87 6.30
CA GLU A 61 14.38 -22.70 7.48
C GLU A 61 13.87 -22.02 8.75
N ASN A 62 13.42 -22.81 9.72
CA ASN A 62 12.82 -22.30 10.95
C ASN A 62 13.75 -21.37 11.73
N HIS A 63 15.05 -21.66 11.75
CA HIS A 63 16.04 -20.83 12.45
C HIS A 63 16.19 -19.45 11.79
N ILE A 64 16.19 -19.39 10.45
CA ILE A 64 16.22 -18.12 9.69
C ILE A 64 14.95 -17.32 9.93
N ARG A 65 13.79 -17.97 9.93
CA ARG A 65 12.50 -17.32 10.22
C ARG A 65 12.48 -16.72 11.63
N ALA A 66 13.02 -17.44 12.62
CA ALA A 66 13.13 -16.95 14.00
C ALA A 66 14.06 -15.72 14.07
N ASP A 67 15.23 -15.78 13.44
CA ASP A 67 16.19 -14.67 13.39
C ASP A 67 15.61 -13.40 12.74
N VAL A 68 14.94 -13.52 11.58
CA VAL A 68 14.28 -12.39 10.93
C VAL A 68 13.18 -11.80 11.81
N GLN A 69 12.39 -12.64 12.46
CA GLN A 69 11.33 -12.20 13.36
C GLN A 69 11.89 -11.47 14.58
N GLU A 70 12.97 -11.99 15.17
CA GLU A 70 13.64 -11.38 16.32
C GLU A 70 14.24 -10.01 15.96
N LYS A 71 15.04 -9.95 14.88
CA LYS A 71 15.62 -8.69 14.39
C LYS A 71 14.54 -7.64 14.08
N PHE A 72 13.41 -8.04 13.52
CA PHE A 72 12.30 -7.13 13.27
C PHE A 72 11.64 -6.63 14.57
N GLN A 73 11.44 -7.53 15.55
CA GLN A 73 10.89 -7.15 16.86
C GLN A 73 11.82 -6.18 17.60
N ARG A 74 13.14 -6.40 17.52
CA ARG A 74 14.20 -5.60 18.15
C ARG A 74 14.52 -4.27 17.46
N ASP A 75 13.84 -3.92 16.38
CA ASP A 75 14.12 -2.74 15.54
C ASP A 75 15.49 -2.77 14.82
N ASP A 76 16.12 -3.96 14.69
CA ASP A 76 17.35 -4.16 13.91
C ASP A 76 17.06 -4.30 12.41
N LEU A 77 15.90 -4.87 12.08
CA LEU A 77 15.33 -4.87 10.75
C LEU A 77 14.24 -3.80 10.63
N GLN A 78 14.39 -2.93 9.64
CA GLN A 78 13.39 -1.90 9.35
C GLN A 78 12.17 -2.51 8.68
N ILE A 79 12.38 -3.37 7.68
CA ILE A 79 11.30 -3.90 6.83
C ILE A 79 11.37 -5.42 6.75
N VAL A 80 10.21 -6.06 6.87
CA VAL A 80 10.08 -7.46 6.46
C VAL A 80 9.20 -7.55 5.22
N VAL A 81 9.75 -8.15 4.17
CA VAL A 81 9.01 -8.52 2.96
C VAL A 81 8.54 -9.96 3.13
N ALA A 82 7.25 -10.22 2.97
CA ALA A 82 6.70 -11.52 3.33
C ALA A 82 5.55 -12.00 2.47
N THR A 83 5.33 -13.32 2.50
CA THR A 83 4.02 -13.88 2.17
C THR A 83 3.10 -13.86 3.39
N VAL A 84 1.85 -14.30 3.22
CA VAL A 84 0.85 -14.49 4.30
C VAL A 84 1.35 -15.37 5.46
N ALA A 85 2.44 -16.12 5.27
CA ALA A 85 3.08 -16.90 6.33
C ALA A 85 3.62 -16.03 7.48
N PHE A 86 3.92 -14.75 7.22
CA PHE A 86 4.35 -13.79 8.24
C PHE A 86 3.11 -13.14 8.87
N GLY A 87 2.47 -13.86 9.81
CA GLY A 87 1.28 -13.35 10.44
C GLY A 87 0.89 -13.93 11.80
N MET A 88 1.02 -15.23 12.00
CA MET A 88 0.73 -15.81 13.32
C MET A 88 1.91 -15.51 14.26
N GLY A 89 1.67 -14.77 15.35
CA GLY A 89 2.66 -14.58 16.43
C GLY A 89 3.48 -13.28 16.43
N ILE A 90 3.28 -12.37 15.48
CA ILE A 90 3.98 -11.07 15.50
C ILE A 90 3.15 -10.05 16.30
N ASN A 91 3.71 -9.60 17.41
CA ASN A 91 3.13 -8.57 18.27
C ASN A 91 4.09 -7.39 18.46
N LYS A 92 4.56 -6.79 17.36
CA LYS A 92 5.34 -5.56 17.38
C LYS A 92 4.36 -4.36 17.36
N PRO A 93 4.30 -3.53 18.42
CA PRO A 93 3.29 -2.49 18.51
C PRO A 93 3.54 -1.30 17.58
N ASN A 94 4.80 -1.06 17.22
CA ASN A 94 5.26 0.13 16.52
C ASN A 94 5.44 -0.05 14.99
N VAL A 95 4.70 -0.96 14.37
CA VAL A 95 4.66 -1.07 12.90
C VAL A 95 3.94 0.15 12.33
N ARG A 96 4.62 0.94 11.49
CA ARG A 96 4.10 2.22 10.98
C ARG A 96 3.46 2.12 9.62
N PHE A 97 3.84 1.15 8.81
CA PHE A 97 3.17 0.89 7.56
C PHE A 97 3.07 -0.60 7.25
N VAL A 98 1.99 -0.98 6.58
CA VAL A 98 1.81 -2.27 5.95
C VAL A 98 1.51 -2.01 4.48
N VAL A 99 2.35 -2.56 3.60
CA VAL A 99 2.15 -2.50 2.16
C VAL A 99 1.65 -3.84 1.67
N HIS A 100 0.57 -3.83 0.91
CA HIS A 100 0.19 -4.95 0.06
C HIS A 100 0.71 -4.66 -1.33
N PHE A 101 1.85 -5.26 -1.67
CA PHE A 101 2.40 -5.13 -3.02
C PHE A 101 1.58 -5.94 -4.02
N ASP A 102 0.87 -6.97 -3.58
CA ASP A 102 -0.15 -7.67 -4.36
C ASP A 102 -1.46 -7.70 -3.59
N ILE A 103 -2.59 -7.59 -4.30
CA ILE A 103 -3.91 -7.59 -3.67
C ILE A 103 -4.18 -8.94 -2.95
N PRO A 104 -4.69 -8.93 -1.70
CA PRO A 104 -5.10 -10.14 -1.02
C PRO A 104 -6.25 -10.88 -1.70
N ARG A 105 -6.48 -12.13 -1.31
CA ARG A 105 -7.57 -12.95 -1.85
C ARG A 105 -8.96 -12.59 -1.29
N ASN A 106 -9.02 -11.89 -0.16
CA ASN A 106 -10.26 -11.54 0.53
C ASN A 106 -10.03 -10.39 1.53
N ILE A 107 -11.14 -9.75 1.94
CA ILE A 107 -11.13 -8.60 2.86
C ILE A 107 -10.66 -9.01 4.26
N GLU A 108 -10.95 -10.24 4.71
CA GLU A 108 -10.54 -10.72 6.04
C GLU A 108 -9.03 -10.77 6.19
N SER A 109 -8.33 -11.31 5.19
CA SER A 109 -6.87 -11.34 5.15
C SER A 109 -6.31 -9.92 5.12
N TYR A 110 -6.84 -9.06 4.24
CA TYR A 110 -6.44 -7.66 4.16
C TYR A 110 -6.62 -6.92 5.51
N TYR A 111 -7.76 -7.11 6.17
CA TYR A 111 -8.06 -6.48 7.46
C TYR A 111 -7.14 -6.98 8.58
N GLN A 112 -6.91 -8.29 8.67
CA GLN A 112 -6.01 -8.88 9.66
C GLN A 112 -4.56 -8.44 9.46
N GLU A 113 -4.10 -8.39 8.21
CA GLU A 113 -2.73 -8.03 7.83
C GLU A 113 -2.46 -6.55 8.04
N THR A 114 -3.36 -5.67 7.57
CA THR A 114 -3.25 -4.22 7.80
C THR A 114 -3.41 -3.85 9.28
N GLY A 115 -4.22 -4.60 10.04
CA GLY A 115 -4.40 -4.45 11.49
C GLY A 115 -3.15 -4.76 12.33
N ARG A 116 -2.02 -5.15 11.71
CA ARG A 116 -0.71 -5.20 12.36
C ARG A 116 -0.08 -3.83 12.53
N ALA A 117 -0.47 -2.86 11.72
CA ALA A 117 0.03 -1.50 11.79
C ALA A 117 -0.59 -0.76 13.00
N GLY A 118 0.21 0.06 13.70
CA GLY A 118 -0.32 1.03 14.66
C GLY A 118 -0.99 0.43 15.90
N ARG A 119 -0.52 -0.71 16.43
CA ARG A 119 -1.13 -1.30 17.65
C ARG A 119 -0.89 -0.48 18.91
N ASP A 120 0.11 0.40 18.89
CA ASP A 120 0.33 1.45 19.90
C ASP A 120 -0.67 2.61 19.80
N GLY A 121 -1.63 2.58 18.87
CA GLY A 121 -2.63 3.63 18.66
C GLY A 121 -2.10 4.84 17.89
N LEU A 122 -0.80 4.90 17.58
CA LEU A 122 -0.21 6.00 16.83
C LEU A 122 -0.54 5.91 15.33
N PRO A 123 -0.45 7.03 14.58
CA PRO A 123 -0.72 7.04 13.15
C PRO A 123 0.11 6.00 12.39
N ALA A 124 -0.59 5.19 11.61
CA ALA A 124 0.00 4.17 10.75
C ALA A 124 -0.70 4.15 9.39
N GLU A 125 -0.10 3.53 8.39
CA GLU A 125 -0.62 3.51 7.03
C GLU A 125 -0.72 2.09 6.47
N ALA A 126 -1.84 1.78 5.84
CA ALA A 126 -2.04 0.60 5.02
C ALA A 126 -2.05 1.04 3.56
N MET A 127 -1.08 0.59 2.77
CA MET A 127 -0.92 0.95 1.36
C MET A 127 -1.14 -0.28 0.47
N LEU A 128 -2.21 -0.28 -0.32
CA LEU A 128 -2.48 -1.32 -1.31
C LEU A 128 -2.04 -0.86 -2.70
N PHE A 129 -1.09 -1.58 -3.30
CA PHE A 129 -0.78 -1.47 -4.72
C PHE A 129 -1.74 -2.34 -5.53
N TYR A 130 -2.52 -1.72 -6.41
CA TYR A 130 -3.56 -2.41 -7.16
C TYR A 130 -3.32 -2.38 -8.68
N ASP A 131 -3.33 -3.56 -9.31
CA ASP A 131 -3.55 -3.72 -10.74
C ASP A 131 -4.76 -4.64 -10.96
N PRO A 132 -5.76 -4.26 -11.78
CA PRO A 132 -6.84 -5.16 -12.18
C PRO A 132 -6.36 -6.50 -12.77
N ALA A 133 -5.17 -6.54 -13.37
CA ALA A 133 -4.57 -7.79 -13.85
C ALA A 133 -4.26 -8.78 -12.72
N ASP A 134 -3.93 -8.31 -11.51
CA ASP A 134 -3.73 -9.18 -10.34
C ASP A 134 -5.03 -9.89 -9.96
N MET A 135 -6.17 -9.17 -10.03
CA MET A 135 -7.50 -9.73 -9.80
C MET A 135 -7.89 -10.76 -10.86
N ALA A 136 -7.60 -10.49 -12.13
CA ALA A 136 -7.83 -11.43 -13.22
C ALA A 136 -7.03 -12.73 -13.02
N TRP A 137 -5.77 -12.64 -12.60
CA TRP A 137 -4.94 -13.80 -12.27
C TRP A 137 -5.50 -14.59 -11.08
N LEU A 138 -5.92 -13.91 -10.00
CA LEU A 138 -6.52 -14.57 -8.84
C LEU A 138 -7.81 -15.31 -9.19
N ARG A 139 -8.65 -14.73 -10.07
CA ARG A 139 -9.88 -15.38 -10.57
C ARG A 139 -9.55 -16.65 -11.34
N ARG A 140 -8.58 -16.61 -12.25
CA ARG A 140 -8.14 -17.80 -12.99
C ARG A 140 -7.65 -18.91 -12.05
N CYS A 141 -6.78 -18.59 -11.08
CA CYS A 141 -6.30 -19.57 -10.11
C CYS A 141 -7.43 -20.18 -9.27
N LEU A 142 -8.53 -19.44 -9.06
CA LEU A 142 -9.70 -19.93 -8.36
C LEU A 142 -10.54 -20.86 -9.25
N GLU A 143 -10.70 -20.54 -10.53
CA GLU A 143 -11.45 -21.34 -11.50
C GLU A 143 -10.78 -22.68 -11.82
N GLU A 144 -9.45 -22.77 -11.67
CA GLU A 144 -8.70 -24.03 -11.79
C GLU A 144 -8.95 -25.01 -10.60
N LYS A 145 -9.55 -24.53 -9.50
CA LYS A 145 -9.93 -25.40 -8.36
C LYS A 145 -11.20 -26.22 -8.66
N PRO A 146 -11.42 -27.35 -7.96
CA PRO A 146 -12.66 -28.11 -8.09
C PRO A 146 -13.91 -27.26 -7.84
N ALA A 147 -14.89 -27.40 -8.73
CA ALA A 147 -16.17 -26.71 -8.60
C ALA A 147 -16.96 -27.20 -7.38
N GLY A 148 -17.65 -26.28 -6.71
CA GLY A 148 -18.51 -26.59 -5.57
C GLY A 148 -18.68 -25.40 -4.61
N PRO A 149 -19.44 -25.58 -3.50
CA PRO A 149 -19.80 -24.50 -2.59
C PRO A 149 -18.60 -23.72 -2.03
N LEU A 150 -17.46 -24.41 -1.81
CA LEU A 150 -16.24 -23.78 -1.32
C LEU A 150 -15.65 -22.80 -2.35
N GLN A 151 -15.64 -23.17 -3.63
CA GLN A 151 -15.17 -22.30 -4.71
C GLN A 151 -16.06 -21.06 -4.83
N ASP A 152 -17.38 -21.22 -4.65
CA ASP A 152 -18.33 -20.10 -4.70
C ASP A 152 -18.12 -19.11 -3.54
N ILE A 153 -17.85 -19.62 -2.33
CA ILE A 153 -17.51 -18.78 -1.17
C ILE A 153 -16.20 -18.02 -1.44
N GLU A 154 -15.16 -18.70 -1.92
CA GLU A 154 -13.89 -18.03 -2.27
C GLU A 154 -14.07 -16.99 -3.38
N ARG A 155 -14.94 -17.27 -4.37
CA ARG A 155 -15.27 -16.35 -5.47
C ARG A 155 -15.97 -15.11 -4.96
N HIS A 156 -16.94 -15.27 -4.09
CA HIS A 156 -17.65 -14.17 -3.45
C HIS A 156 -16.68 -13.27 -2.67
N LYS A 157 -15.80 -13.87 -1.86
CA LYS A 157 -14.79 -13.13 -1.08
C LYS A 157 -13.77 -12.40 -1.96
N LEU A 158 -13.33 -13.03 -3.05
CA LEU A 158 -12.43 -12.39 -4.02
C LEU A 158 -13.11 -11.21 -4.71
N ASN A 159 -14.36 -11.37 -5.14
CA ASN A 159 -15.14 -10.28 -5.74
C ASN A 159 -15.33 -9.11 -4.76
N ALA A 160 -15.59 -9.38 -3.49
CA ALA A 160 -15.66 -8.34 -2.46
C ALA A 160 -14.33 -7.58 -2.32
N MET A 161 -13.19 -8.27 -2.39
CA MET A 161 -11.87 -7.64 -2.36
C MET A 161 -11.59 -6.77 -3.60
N GLY A 162 -12.01 -7.23 -4.78
CA GLY A 162 -11.97 -6.42 -6.01
C GLY A 162 -12.85 -5.16 -5.89
N ALA A 163 -14.08 -5.32 -5.40
CA ALA A 163 -14.98 -4.20 -5.16
C ALA A 163 -14.41 -3.21 -4.13
N PHE A 164 -13.70 -3.69 -3.10
CA PHE A 164 -12.99 -2.82 -2.17
C PHE A 164 -11.91 -2.00 -2.87
N ALA A 165 -11.13 -2.58 -3.78
CA ALA A 165 -10.07 -1.87 -4.51
C ALA A 165 -10.66 -0.83 -5.47
N GLU A 166 -11.77 -1.15 -6.12
CA GLU A 166 -12.44 -0.29 -7.11
C GLU A 166 -13.46 0.68 -6.50
N ALA A 167 -13.65 0.62 -5.18
CA ALA A 167 -14.61 1.45 -4.47
C ALA A 167 -14.35 2.95 -4.68
N GLN A 168 -15.45 3.68 -4.92
CA GLN A 168 -15.47 5.15 -4.98
C GLN A 168 -16.04 5.78 -3.70
N THR A 169 -16.26 4.96 -2.67
CA THR A 169 -16.71 5.37 -1.33
C THR A 169 -15.60 5.19 -0.30
N CYS A 170 -15.76 5.79 0.88
CA CYS A 170 -14.80 5.71 1.98
C CYS A 170 -14.34 4.27 2.23
N ARG A 171 -13.04 3.98 2.12
CA ARG A 171 -12.46 2.64 2.31
C ARG A 171 -12.86 2.03 3.65
N ARG A 172 -12.85 2.85 4.71
CA ARG A 172 -13.23 2.39 6.05
C ARG A 172 -14.70 1.96 6.12
N LEU A 173 -15.60 2.65 5.43
CA LEU A 173 -17.00 2.25 5.38
C LEU A 173 -17.16 0.89 4.69
N VAL A 174 -16.44 0.64 3.59
CA VAL A 174 -16.45 -0.67 2.93
C VAL A 174 -16.02 -1.78 3.90
N LEU A 175 -14.92 -1.57 4.63
CA LEU A 175 -14.43 -2.54 5.60
C LEU A 175 -15.42 -2.79 6.75
N LEU A 176 -15.95 -1.73 7.37
CA LEU A 176 -16.86 -1.86 8.51
C LEU A 176 -18.19 -2.53 8.10
N ASN A 177 -18.77 -2.10 6.98
CA ASN A 177 -20.01 -2.68 6.47
C ASN A 177 -19.84 -4.13 6.04
N TYR A 178 -18.67 -4.52 5.52
CA TYR A 178 -18.37 -5.93 5.20
C TYR A 178 -18.44 -6.83 6.43
N PHE A 179 -18.03 -6.34 7.61
CA PHE A 179 -18.11 -7.07 8.88
C PHE A 179 -19.43 -6.85 9.64
N GLY A 180 -20.43 -6.21 9.02
CA GLY A 180 -21.73 -5.96 9.63
C GLY A 180 -21.75 -4.80 10.64
N GLU A 181 -20.68 -4.00 10.74
CA GLU A 181 -20.67 -2.78 11.55
C GLU A 181 -21.19 -1.61 10.71
N GLY A 182 -22.51 -1.47 10.68
CA GLY A 182 -23.22 -0.46 9.87
C GLY A 182 -22.77 0.97 10.19
N ARG A 183 -22.09 1.61 9.24
CA ARG A 183 -21.68 3.03 9.33
C ARG A 183 -21.85 3.74 7.99
N GLN A 184 -22.26 5.00 8.02
CA GLN A 184 -22.46 5.83 6.83
C GLN A 184 -21.56 7.07 6.81
N GLU A 185 -21.02 7.49 7.96
CA GLU A 185 -20.16 8.67 8.04
C GLU A 185 -18.74 8.40 7.48
N PRO A 186 -18.26 9.19 6.50
CA PRO A 186 -16.91 9.06 5.95
C PRO A 186 -15.83 9.28 7.01
N CYS A 187 -14.69 8.59 6.89
CA CYS A 187 -13.69 8.58 7.97
C CYS A 187 -12.69 9.75 7.96
N GLY A 188 -12.64 10.57 6.90
CA GLY A 188 -11.66 11.67 6.76
C GLY A 188 -10.19 11.25 6.68
N ASN A 189 -9.87 9.95 6.71
CA ASN A 189 -8.51 9.41 6.83
C ASN A 189 -8.26 8.20 5.90
N CYS A 190 -8.75 8.26 4.66
CA CYS A 190 -8.43 7.30 3.60
C CYS A 190 -8.27 8.01 2.25
N ASP A 191 -7.65 7.37 1.26
CA ASP A 191 -7.41 7.95 -0.07
C ASP A 191 -8.67 8.57 -0.70
N ILE A 192 -9.82 7.88 -0.59
CA ILE A 192 -11.10 8.37 -1.13
C ILE A 192 -11.61 9.61 -0.40
N CYS A 193 -11.46 9.70 0.93
CA CYS A 193 -11.89 10.87 1.68
C CYS A 193 -10.92 12.05 1.52
N LEU A 194 -9.62 11.77 1.39
CA LEU A 194 -8.57 12.78 1.31
C LEU A 194 -8.44 13.40 -0.09
N ASP A 195 -8.73 12.61 -1.13
CA ASP A 195 -8.79 13.04 -2.52
C ASP A 195 -9.99 12.38 -3.21
N PRO A 196 -11.21 12.93 -3.05
CA PRO A 196 -12.42 12.38 -3.64
C PRO A 196 -12.29 12.21 -5.16
N PRO A 197 -12.77 11.10 -5.76
CA PRO A 197 -12.67 10.89 -7.19
C PRO A 197 -13.38 12.01 -7.95
N LYS A 198 -12.64 12.71 -8.82
CA LYS A 198 -13.23 13.68 -9.75
C LYS A 198 -13.64 12.96 -11.02
N GLN A 199 -14.80 13.29 -11.55
CA GLN A 199 -15.27 12.79 -12.83
C GLN A 199 -15.00 13.83 -13.92
N TYR A 200 -14.80 13.38 -15.15
CA TYR A 200 -14.74 14.23 -16.34
C TYR A 200 -15.49 13.54 -17.50
N ASP A 201 -15.87 14.32 -18.51
CA ASP A 201 -16.42 13.76 -19.75
C ASP A 201 -15.33 13.01 -20.51
N GLY A 202 -15.36 11.68 -20.37
CA GLY A 202 -14.37 10.75 -20.92
C GLY A 202 -14.80 10.14 -22.24
N LEU A 203 -15.90 10.60 -22.87
CA LEU A 203 -16.43 10.02 -24.09
C LEU A 203 -15.39 10.01 -25.22
N MET A 204 -14.67 11.12 -25.42
CA MET A 204 -13.66 11.21 -26.48
C MET A 204 -12.47 10.29 -26.24
N ASP A 205 -12.01 10.16 -24.99
CA ASP A 205 -10.90 9.28 -24.65
C ASP A 205 -11.31 7.81 -24.77
N ALA A 206 -12.53 7.47 -24.35
CA ALA A 206 -13.08 6.14 -24.57
C ALA A 206 -13.18 5.81 -26.06
N ARG A 207 -13.67 6.72 -26.90
CA ARG A 207 -13.74 6.51 -28.36
C ARG A 207 -12.38 6.30 -28.98
N LYS A 208 -11.37 7.09 -28.59
CA LYS A 208 -9.98 6.90 -29.05
C LYS A 208 -9.46 5.51 -28.67
N ALA A 209 -9.64 5.10 -27.41
CA ALA A 209 -9.18 3.81 -26.91
C ALA A 209 -9.90 2.63 -27.58
N LEU A 210 -11.23 2.63 -27.62
CA LEU A 210 -12.05 1.58 -28.23
C LEU A 210 -11.78 1.48 -29.74
N SER A 211 -11.64 2.61 -30.44
CA SER A 211 -11.31 2.62 -31.88
C SER A 211 -9.93 2.04 -32.15
N THR A 212 -8.97 2.28 -31.24
CA THR A 212 -7.63 1.68 -31.36
C THR A 212 -7.69 0.17 -31.18
N ILE A 213 -8.37 -0.32 -30.13
CA ILE A 213 -8.56 -1.76 -29.87
C ILE A 213 -9.20 -2.46 -31.08
N TYR A 214 -10.22 -1.84 -31.67
CA TYR A 214 -10.86 -2.34 -32.88
C TYR A 214 -9.89 -2.43 -34.06
N ARG A 215 -9.14 -1.35 -34.36
CA ARG A 215 -8.27 -1.28 -35.54
C ARG A 215 -7.02 -2.16 -35.45
N VAL A 216 -6.55 -2.49 -34.26
CA VAL A 216 -5.49 -3.51 -34.07
C VAL A 216 -6.04 -4.94 -34.02
N ASN A 217 -7.28 -5.14 -34.49
CA ASN A 217 -7.97 -6.42 -34.58
C ASN A 217 -8.16 -7.15 -33.24
N GLN A 218 -8.15 -6.43 -32.11
CA GLN A 218 -8.42 -7.01 -30.78
C GLN A 218 -7.48 -8.16 -30.37
N ARG A 219 -6.23 -8.15 -30.89
CA ARG A 219 -5.22 -9.20 -30.64
C ARG A 219 -4.10 -8.78 -29.69
N PHE A 220 -4.14 -7.55 -29.19
CA PHE A 220 -3.02 -6.95 -28.47
C PHE A 220 -3.42 -6.56 -27.06
N GLY A 221 -2.48 -6.72 -26.12
CA GLY A 221 -2.65 -6.32 -24.73
C GLY A 221 -2.51 -4.81 -24.53
N MET A 222 -2.80 -4.38 -23.30
CA MET A 222 -2.87 -2.97 -22.90
C MET A 222 -1.63 -2.15 -23.27
N GLY A 223 -0.42 -2.65 -22.99
CA GLY A 223 0.82 -1.91 -23.29
C GLY A 223 0.94 -1.53 -24.76
N TYR A 224 0.70 -2.48 -25.66
CA TYR A 224 0.78 -2.23 -27.11
C TYR A 224 -0.30 -1.27 -27.60
N VAL A 225 -1.53 -1.40 -27.11
CA VAL A 225 -2.63 -0.47 -27.45
C VAL A 225 -2.30 0.96 -27.01
N VAL A 226 -1.73 1.13 -25.81
CA VAL A 226 -1.28 2.45 -25.32
C VAL A 226 -0.13 3.00 -26.17
N GLU A 227 0.81 2.16 -26.59
CA GLU A 227 1.90 2.58 -27.49
C GLU A 227 1.37 3.08 -28.84
N VAL A 228 0.38 2.39 -29.45
CA VAL A 228 -0.26 2.83 -30.69
C VAL A 228 -1.03 4.14 -30.48
N LEU A 229 -1.84 4.25 -29.43
CA LEU A 229 -2.58 5.48 -29.07
C LEU A 229 -1.66 6.70 -28.95
N ARG A 230 -0.49 6.51 -28.33
CA ARG A 230 0.48 7.59 -28.08
C ARG A 230 1.44 7.84 -29.23
N GLY A 231 1.44 7.00 -30.26
CA GLY A 231 2.33 7.14 -31.40
C GLY A 231 3.79 6.80 -31.06
N ALA A 232 4.01 5.77 -30.23
CA ALA A 232 5.34 5.37 -29.80
C ALA A 232 6.15 4.78 -30.96
N ASN A 233 7.41 5.21 -31.07
CA ASN A 233 8.33 4.74 -32.10
C ASN A 233 8.85 3.31 -31.79
N ASN A 234 8.02 2.29 -32.04
CA ASN A 234 8.34 0.88 -31.79
C ASN A 234 8.45 0.10 -33.11
N GLN A 235 9.50 -0.73 -33.26
CA GLN A 235 9.69 -1.59 -34.43
C GLN A 235 8.48 -2.51 -34.68
N ARG A 236 7.92 -3.11 -33.63
CA ARG A 236 6.75 -3.99 -33.73
C ARG A 236 5.51 -3.29 -34.26
N ILE A 237 5.38 -1.97 -34.06
CA ILE A 237 4.28 -1.18 -34.60
C ILE A 237 4.45 -0.99 -36.11
N ARG A 238 5.67 -0.70 -36.57
CA ARG A 238 6.00 -0.58 -38.00
C ARG A 238 5.84 -1.90 -38.75
N ASP A 239 6.34 -3.00 -38.18
CA ASP A 239 6.28 -4.32 -38.80
C ASP A 239 4.83 -4.78 -39.01
N MET A 240 3.93 -4.39 -38.11
CA MET A 240 2.49 -4.66 -38.19
C MET A 240 1.73 -3.63 -39.04
N GLY A 241 2.40 -2.57 -39.52
CA GLY A 241 1.78 -1.47 -40.28
C GLY A 241 0.80 -0.62 -39.47
N HIS A 242 0.85 -0.69 -38.13
CA HIS A 242 -0.07 0.04 -37.26
C HIS A 242 0.29 1.53 -37.10
N ASP A 243 1.50 1.92 -37.51
CA ASP A 243 1.94 3.31 -37.66
C ASP A 243 1.15 4.07 -38.74
N LYS A 244 0.57 3.34 -39.70
CA LYS A 244 -0.25 3.90 -40.79
C LYS A 244 -1.73 4.03 -40.44
N LEU A 245 -2.16 3.52 -39.28
CA LEU A 245 -3.56 3.58 -38.88
C LEU A 245 -3.96 5.01 -38.48
N PRO A 246 -5.19 5.46 -38.75
CA PRO A 246 -5.64 6.79 -38.34
C PRO A 246 -5.72 6.98 -36.81
N VAL A 247 -5.65 5.89 -36.04
CA VAL A 247 -5.58 5.93 -34.56
C VAL A 247 -4.16 6.12 -34.03
N TYR A 248 -3.14 5.99 -34.86
CA TYR A 248 -1.76 6.10 -34.40
C TYR A 248 -1.46 7.53 -33.95
N GLY A 249 -1.09 7.70 -32.68
CA GLY A 249 -0.75 9.00 -32.10
C GLY A 249 -1.93 9.93 -31.80
N ILE A 250 -3.18 9.48 -31.91
CA ILE A 250 -4.38 10.32 -31.62
C ILE A 250 -4.52 10.71 -30.13
N GLY A 251 -3.75 10.06 -29.26
CA GLY A 251 -3.70 10.29 -27.82
C GLY A 251 -2.34 10.74 -27.31
N ARG A 252 -1.47 11.26 -28.20
CA ARG A 252 -0.09 11.68 -27.83
C ARG A 252 -0.05 12.79 -26.77
N GLU A 253 -1.11 13.57 -26.68
CA GLU A 253 -1.27 14.68 -25.73
C GLU A 253 -1.42 14.21 -24.28
N GLN A 254 -1.84 12.97 -24.05
CA GLN A 254 -1.99 12.39 -22.72
C GLN A 254 -0.82 11.45 -22.37
N SER A 255 -0.59 11.29 -21.07
CA SER A 255 0.48 10.42 -20.56
C SER A 255 0.16 8.94 -20.80
N HIS A 256 1.19 8.09 -20.73
CA HIS A 256 0.99 6.63 -20.79
C HIS A 256 0.06 6.15 -19.67
N GLU A 257 0.26 6.66 -18.46
CA GLU A 257 -0.52 6.33 -17.28
C GLU A 257 -2.00 6.71 -17.47
N HIS A 258 -2.28 7.85 -18.10
CA HIS A 258 -3.65 8.30 -18.40
C HIS A 258 -4.41 7.24 -19.21
N TRP A 259 -3.81 6.77 -20.31
CA TRP A 259 -4.42 5.77 -21.17
C TRP A 259 -4.57 4.40 -20.50
N VAL A 260 -3.63 4.01 -19.65
CA VAL A 260 -3.76 2.80 -18.83
C VAL A 260 -5.00 2.90 -17.94
N SER A 261 -5.19 4.03 -17.24
CA SER A 261 -6.37 4.25 -16.39
C SER A 261 -7.67 4.26 -17.19
N VAL A 262 -7.72 4.97 -18.33
CA VAL A 262 -8.90 4.97 -19.20
C VAL A 262 -9.27 3.55 -19.62
N ILE A 263 -8.32 2.77 -20.14
CA ILE A 263 -8.59 1.40 -20.57
C ILE A 263 -9.04 0.52 -19.39
N ARG A 264 -8.43 0.65 -18.21
CA ARG A 264 -8.87 -0.06 -17.00
C ARG A 264 -10.32 0.25 -16.63
N GLN A 265 -10.73 1.52 -16.73
CA GLN A 265 -12.11 1.92 -16.48
C GLN A 265 -13.07 1.34 -17.53
N LEU A 266 -12.68 1.30 -18.81
CA LEU A 266 -13.48 0.67 -19.86
C LEU A 266 -13.63 -0.84 -19.64
N ILE A 267 -12.61 -1.50 -19.09
CA ILE A 267 -12.70 -2.90 -18.67
C ILE A 267 -13.68 -3.06 -17.51
N HIS A 268 -13.57 -2.19 -16.49
CA HIS A 268 -14.44 -2.23 -15.32
C HIS A 268 -15.92 -1.99 -15.68
N LEU A 269 -16.19 -1.06 -16.60
CA LEU A 269 -17.53 -0.79 -17.12
C LEU A 269 -18.06 -1.88 -18.07
N GLY A 270 -17.24 -2.90 -18.39
CA GLY A 270 -17.62 -4.01 -19.24
C GLY A 270 -17.66 -3.69 -20.74
N LEU A 271 -17.10 -2.55 -21.18
CA LEU A 271 -16.97 -2.19 -22.60
C LEU A 271 -15.82 -2.95 -23.26
N VAL A 272 -14.81 -3.30 -22.47
CA VAL A 272 -13.63 -4.05 -22.91
C VAL A 272 -13.45 -5.27 -22.01
N THR A 273 -13.05 -6.40 -22.58
CA THR A 273 -12.62 -7.57 -21.84
C THR A 273 -11.14 -7.82 -22.08
N GLN A 274 -10.48 -8.45 -21.11
CA GLN A 274 -9.10 -8.89 -21.24
C GLN A 274 -9.07 -10.40 -21.35
N ASN A 275 -8.76 -10.92 -22.54
CA ASN A 275 -8.74 -12.34 -22.80
C ASN A 275 -7.42 -12.96 -22.37
N ILE A 276 -7.41 -13.57 -21.18
CA ILE A 276 -6.21 -14.19 -20.58
C ILE A 276 -5.66 -15.31 -21.47
N ALA A 277 -6.51 -16.08 -22.16
CA ALA A 277 -6.09 -17.16 -23.05
C ALA A 277 -5.34 -16.65 -24.29
N GLN A 278 -5.61 -15.41 -24.71
CA GLN A 278 -4.94 -14.76 -25.84
C GLN A 278 -3.94 -13.70 -25.36
N HIS A 279 -3.05 -14.06 -24.42
CA HIS A 279 -2.01 -13.18 -23.89
C HIS A 279 -2.54 -11.83 -23.36
N SER A 280 -3.70 -11.85 -22.70
CA SER A 280 -4.36 -10.67 -22.17
C SER A 280 -4.73 -9.63 -23.25
N ALA A 281 -5.09 -10.10 -24.44
CA ALA A 281 -5.58 -9.26 -25.54
C ALA A 281 -6.85 -8.50 -25.13
N LEU A 282 -6.92 -7.23 -25.51
CA LEU A 282 -8.09 -6.39 -25.28
C LEU A 282 -9.12 -6.64 -26.38
N GLN A 283 -10.35 -6.98 -25.97
CA GLN A 283 -11.48 -7.26 -26.86
C GLN A 283 -12.66 -6.38 -26.49
N LEU A 284 -13.42 -5.93 -27.47
CA LEU A 284 -14.62 -5.13 -27.29
C LEU A 284 -15.82 -6.02 -26.98
N THR A 285 -16.75 -5.51 -26.19
CA THR A 285 -18.07 -6.12 -25.96
C THR A 285 -19.14 -5.38 -26.75
N GLU A 286 -20.36 -5.92 -26.80
CA GLU A 286 -21.50 -5.22 -27.39
C GLU A 286 -21.79 -3.87 -26.70
N ALA A 287 -21.47 -3.74 -25.42
CA ALA A 287 -21.64 -2.49 -24.66
C ALA A 287 -20.72 -1.35 -25.15
N ALA A 288 -19.64 -1.65 -25.89
CA ALA A 288 -18.77 -0.64 -26.47
C ALA A 288 -19.40 0.10 -27.68
N ARG A 289 -20.39 -0.52 -28.35
CA ARG A 289 -20.91 -0.04 -29.63
C ARG A 289 -21.58 1.35 -29.53
N PRO A 290 -22.45 1.66 -28.54
CA PRO A 290 -23.03 2.99 -28.40
C PRO A 290 -21.98 4.07 -28.10
N VAL A 291 -20.96 3.74 -27.29
CA VAL A 291 -19.87 4.66 -26.95
C VAL A 291 -19.01 4.98 -28.17
N LEU A 292 -18.68 3.97 -28.98
CA LEU A 292 -17.93 4.15 -30.23
C LEU A 292 -18.63 5.09 -31.21
N ARG A 293 -19.96 4.95 -31.33
CA ARG A 293 -20.80 5.83 -32.17
C ARG A 293 -20.91 7.24 -31.60
N GLY A 294 -20.78 7.40 -30.28
CA GLY A 294 -20.98 8.66 -29.59
C GLY A 294 -22.44 8.91 -29.21
N ASP A 295 -23.25 7.86 -29.16
CA ASP A 295 -24.70 7.93 -28.91
C ASP A 295 -25.02 8.09 -27.41
N VAL A 296 -24.03 7.87 -26.54
CA VAL A 296 -24.18 7.93 -25.08
C VAL A 296 -23.10 8.81 -24.47
N THR A 297 -23.43 9.49 -23.38
CA THR A 297 -22.45 10.19 -22.56
C THR A 297 -21.67 9.18 -21.71
N LEU A 298 -20.40 9.46 -21.45
CA LEU A 298 -19.56 8.61 -20.62
C LEU A 298 -18.71 9.46 -19.69
N GLN A 299 -19.02 9.39 -18.40
CA GLN A 299 -18.20 9.99 -17.36
C GLN A 299 -17.13 8.99 -16.94
N LEU A 300 -15.87 9.43 -16.92
CA LEU A 300 -14.75 8.65 -16.42
C LEU A 300 -14.15 9.36 -15.20
N ALA A 301 -13.61 8.57 -14.29
CA ALA A 301 -12.83 9.10 -13.19
C ALA A 301 -11.50 9.65 -13.74
N VAL A 302 -11.13 10.85 -13.30
CA VAL A 302 -9.79 11.38 -13.52
C VAL A 302 -8.80 10.37 -12.92
N PRO A 303 -7.83 9.87 -13.72
CA PRO A 303 -6.87 8.91 -13.24
C PRO A 303 -6.20 9.36 -11.94
N ARG A 304 -6.16 8.49 -10.93
CA ARG A 304 -5.45 8.75 -9.66
C ARG A 304 -3.96 8.49 -9.80
N ILE A 305 -3.41 8.97 -10.91
CA ILE A 305 -1.99 8.95 -11.16
C ILE A 305 -1.43 10.08 -10.31
N VAL A 306 -1.10 9.72 -9.08
CA VAL A 306 -0.25 10.57 -8.28
C VAL A 306 1.11 10.55 -8.99
N ALA A 307 1.31 11.50 -9.92
CA ALA A 307 2.53 12.29 -9.80
C ALA A 307 2.47 12.76 -8.35
N LEU A 308 3.18 12.02 -7.48
CA LEU A 308 3.40 12.31 -6.07
C LEU A 308 4.03 13.70 -6.06
N LYS A 309 3.22 14.74 -6.26
CA LYS A 309 3.54 16.09 -5.88
C LYS A 309 3.73 15.96 -4.38
N PRO A 310 4.86 16.41 -3.83
CA PRO A 310 5.05 16.44 -2.40
C PRO A 310 3.99 17.39 -1.84
N LYS A 311 2.81 16.87 -1.51
CA LYS A 311 1.82 17.65 -0.78
C LYS A 311 2.32 17.74 0.64
N ALA A 312 2.29 18.98 1.13
CA ALA A 312 2.85 19.43 2.38
C ALA A 312 2.69 18.40 3.50
N MET A 313 3.85 18.02 4.04
CA MET A 313 4.10 17.51 5.38
C MET A 313 2.86 17.40 6.25
N GLN A 314 2.12 16.29 6.14
CA GLN A 314 1.30 15.89 7.27
C GLN A 314 2.27 15.50 8.38
N LYS A 315 2.24 16.30 9.45
CA LYS A 315 3.06 16.20 10.65
C LYS A 315 3.35 14.73 10.95
N SER A 316 4.61 14.34 10.82
CA SER A 316 5.14 13.12 11.41
C SER A 316 4.76 13.13 12.89
N PHE A 317 3.96 12.14 13.30
CA PHE A 317 3.30 12.01 14.61
C PHE A 317 2.46 13.25 14.98
N GLY A 318 1.16 13.06 15.17
CA GLY A 318 0.29 14.12 15.66
C GLY A 318 0.62 14.39 17.13
N GLY A 319 1.36 15.47 17.40
CA GLY A 319 1.70 15.92 18.75
C GLY A 319 2.57 17.18 18.68
N ASN A 320 2.55 18.00 19.72
CA ASN A 320 3.38 19.22 19.84
C ASN A 320 4.63 18.88 20.66
N TYR A 321 5.41 17.91 20.19
CA TYR A 321 6.50 17.30 20.95
C TYR A 321 7.86 17.58 20.31
N ASP A 322 8.91 17.63 21.14
CA ASP A 322 10.27 17.84 20.66
C ASP A 322 10.79 16.59 19.90
N ARG A 323 11.04 16.76 18.61
CA ARG A 323 11.53 15.69 17.73
C ARG A 323 12.97 15.27 18.02
N LYS A 324 13.83 16.22 18.45
CA LYS A 324 15.21 15.93 18.83
C LYS A 324 15.20 15.11 20.11
N LEU A 325 14.40 15.51 21.10
CA LEU A 325 14.22 14.75 22.34
C LEU A 325 13.69 13.35 22.06
N PHE A 326 12.64 13.21 21.25
CA PHE A 326 12.10 11.89 20.89
C PHE A 326 13.13 10.97 20.23
N ALA A 327 13.97 11.51 19.33
CA ALA A 327 15.05 10.74 18.72
C ALA A 327 16.10 10.30 19.75
N LYS A 328 16.47 11.17 20.70
CA LYS A 328 17.37 10.85 21.82
C LYS A 328 16.77 9.76 22.73
N LEU A 329 15.50 9.91 23.13
CA LEU A 329 14.78 8.92 23.94
C LEU A 329 14.69 7.55 23.25
N ARG A 330 14.46 7.53 21.94
CA ARG A 330 14.43 6.29 21.16
C ARG A 330 15.80 5.61 21.10
N LYS A 331 16.89 6.39 21.01
CA LYS A 331 18.26 5.88 21.05
C LYS A 331 18.61 5.30 22.42
N LEU A 332 18.28 6.02 23.51
CA LEU A 332 18.46 5.53 24.88
C LEU A 332 17.68 4.23 25.12
N ARG A 333 16.40 4.20 24.73
CA ARG A 333 15.57 3.00 24.82
C ARG A 333 16.21 1.80 24.13
N LYS A 334 16.80 2.00 22.94
CA LYS A 334 17.46 0.93 22.19
C LYS A 334 18.71 0.44 22.93
N ALA A 335 19.54 1.35 23.45
CA ALA A 335 20.72 0.98 24.23
C ALA A 335 20.37 0.12 25.46
N ILE A 336 19.39 0.55 26.26
CA ILE A 336 18.90 -0.21 27.43
C ILE A 336 18.34 -1.56 27.01
N ALA A 337 17.55 -1.59 25.94
CA ALA A 337 16.94 -2.82 25.43
C ALA A 337 17.99 -3.83 24.95
N ASP A 338 19.06 -3.36 24.31
CA ASP A 338 20.16 -4.20 23.86
C ASP A 338 20.98 -4.72 25.04
N GLU A 339 21.24 -3.89 26.07
CA GLU A 339 21.94 -4.30 27.30
C GLU A 339 21.17 -5.36 28.10
N GLU A 340 19.86 -5.19 28.24
CA GLU A 340 18.99 -6.15 28.93
C GLU A 340 18.52 -7.31 28.04
N ASN A 341 18.91 -7.33 26.76
CA ASN A 341 18.54 -8.35 25.78
C ASN A 341 17.00 -8.53 25.62
N ILE A 342 16.25 -7.43 25.62
CA ILE A 342 14.78 -7.38 25.47
C ILE A 342 14.36 -6.52 24.27
N PRO A 343 13.15 -6.70 23.70
CA PRO A 343 12.66 -5.82 22.64
C PRO A 343 12.46 -4.36 23.10
N PRO A 344 12.79 -3.32 22.31
CA PRO A 344 12.73 -1.92 22.74
C PRO A 344 11.38 -1.47 23.29
N TYR A 345 10.27 -1.92 22.68
CA TYR A 345 8.93 -1.54 23.12
C TYR A 345 8.56 -2.06 24.52
N VAL A 346 9.30 -3.04 25.07
CA VAL A 346 9.11 -3.55 26.44
C VAL A 346 9.57 -2.52 27.46
N VAL A 347 10.67 -1.80 27.18
CA VAL A 347 11.14 -0.66 28.00
C VAL A 347 10.05 0.42 28.00
N PHE A 348 9.82 1.06 26.86
CA PHE A 348 8.69 1.98 26.63
C PHE A 348 8.21 1.91 25.17
N ASN A 349 6.90 1.95 24.94
CA ASN A 349 6.38 2.02 23.58
C ASN A 349 6.59 3.44 22.99
N ASP A 350 6.43 3.60 21.67
CA ASP A 350 6.63 4.91 21.03
C ASP A 350 5.65 5.97 21.56
N ALA A 351 4.43 5.60 21.97
CA ALA A 351 3.43 6.53 22.48
C ALA A 351 3.86 7.16 23.82
N THR A 352 4.39 6.34 24.73
CA THR A 352 4.97 6.78 26.00
C THR A 352 6.17 7.71 25.77
N LEU A 353 7.04 7.41 24.79
CA LEU A 353 8.18 8.28 24.49
C LEU A 353 7.75 9.64 23.90
N ILE A 354 6.67 9.67 23.12
CA ILE A 354 6.09 10.93 22.61
C ILE A 354 5.55 11.74 23.77
N GLU A 355 4.79 11.13 24.66
CA GLU A 355 4.22 11.82 25.83
C GLU A 355 5.32 12.36 26.77
N MET A 356 6.42 11.61 26.96
CA MET A 356 7.62 12.13 27.65
C MET A 356 8.23 13.33 26.94
N ALA A 357 8.27 13.34 25.61
CA ALA A 357 8.78 14.46 24.82
C ALA A 357 7.82 15.66 24.76
N GLU A 358 6.55 15.49 25.14
CA GLU A 358 5.56 16.57 25.29
C GLU A 358 5.57 17.17 26.70
N GLN A 359 5.58 16.32 27.73
CA GLN A 359 5.47 16.73 29.12
C GLN A 359 6.82 17.05 29.77
N THR A 360 7.93 16.57 29.19
CA THR A 360 9.30 16.73 29.71
C THR A 360 9.40 16.46 31.22
N PRO A 361 9.00 15.28 31.72
CA PRO A 361 8.99 14.98 33.14
C PRO A 361 10.41 14.97 33.73
N LEU A 362 10.63 15.77 34.78
CA LEU A 362 11.93 15.90 35.47
C LEU A 362 11.93 15.23 36.85
N THR A 363 10.75 14.89 37.37
CA THR A 363 10.56 14.23 38.67
C THR A 363 9.88 12.87 38.54
N ALA A 364 10.05 12.03 39.56
CA ALA A 364 9.43 10.70 39.61
C ALA A 364 7.89 10.76 39.56
N GLY A 365 7.29 11.80 40.18
CA GLY A 365 5.83 12.01 40.16
C GLY A 365 5.31 12.36 38.77
N GLU A 366 5.98 13.27 38.07
CA GLU A 366 5.64 13.64 36.68
C GLU A 366 5.83 12.46 35.73
N MET A 367 6.85 11.63 35.95
CA MET A 367 7.03 10.45 35.13
C MET A 367 5.90 9.41 35.32
N LEU A 368 5.37 9.27 36.54
CA LEU A 368 4.23 8.39 36.81
C LEU A 368 2.92 8.87 36.18
N SER A 369 2.79 10.17 35.86
CA SER A 369 1.63 10.67 35.12
C SER A 369 1.66 10.36 33.62
N VAL A 370 2.80 9.93 33.07
CA VAL A 370 2.92 9.53 31.67
C VAL A 370 2.29 8.16 31.43
N ASN A 371 1.42 8.03 30.43
CA ASN A 371 0.76 6.78 30.12
C ASN A 371 1.76 5.69 29.68
N GLY A 372 1.66 4.52 30.33
CA GLY A 372 2.56 3.40 30.10
C GLY A 372 3.77 3.35 31.05
N VAL A 373 3.89 4.31 31.97
CA VAL A 373 4.88 4.31 33.05
C VAL A 373 4.26 3.80 34.34
N GLY A 374 4.53 2.54 34.68
CA GLY A 374 4.21 1.98 36.00
C GLY A 374 5.39 2.11 36.97
N THR A 375 5.12 1.93 38.27
CA THR A 375 6.13 1.96 39.35
C THR A 375 7.35 1.09 39.05
N ARG A 376 7.16 -0.16 38.61
CA ARG A 376 8.27 -1.05 38.20
C ARG A 376 9.14 -0.48 37.08
N LYS A 377 8.53 0.16 36.07
CA LYS A 377 9.27 0.74 34.94
C LYS A 377 10.02 2.00 35.36
N LEU A 378 9.43 2.80 36.24
CA LEU A 378 10.07 3.95 36.83
C LEU A 378 11.32 3.56 37.63
N GLU A 379 11.20 2.53 38.47
CA GLU A 379 12.32 2.02 39.28
C GLU A 379 13.45 1.47 38.41
N ARG A 380 13.13 0.69 37.36
CA ARG A 380 14.14 0.11 36.46
C ARG A 380 14.76 1.12 35.50
N PHE A 381 13.95 1.93 34.82
CA PHE A 381 14.40 2.72 33.66
C PHE A 381 14.30 4.24 33.90
N GLY A 382 13.48 4.69 34.85
CA GLY A 382 13.10 6.09 34.98
C GLY A 382 14.28 7.05 35.19
N LYS A 383 15.31 6.64 35.94
CA LYS A 383 16.46 7.49 36.26
C LYS A 383 17.21 7.96 35.01
N GLU A 384 17.51 7.05 34.10
CA GLU A 384 18.25 7.35 32.87
C GLU A 384 17.44 8.23 31.92
N PHE A 385 16.13 7.95 31.78
CA PHE A 385 15.25 8.77 30.94
C PHE A 385 15.09 10.19 31.50
N MET A 386 14.89 10.35 32.81
CA MET A 386 14.81 11.68 33.44
C MET A 386 16.12 12.46 33.32
N ALA A 387 17.28 11.79 33.45
CA ALA A 387 18.59 12.42 33.25
C ALA A 387 18.76 12.95 31.82
N LEU A 388 18.37 12.17 30.82
CA LEU A 388 18.41 12.58 29.41
C LEU A 388 17.46 13.75 29.11
N ILE A 389 16.25 13.72 29.67
CA ILE A 389 15.28 14.82 29.52
C ILE A 389 15.81 16.11 30.15
N ARG A 390 16.39 16.01 31.36
CA ARG A 390 17.00 17.15 32.06
C ARG A 390 18.12 17.78 31.24
N ALA A 391 19.08 16.97 30.77
CA ALA A 391 20.18 17.45 29.93
C ALA A 391 19.67 18.14 28.64
N HIS A 392 18.56 17.64 28.06
CA HIS A 392 17.96 18.25 26.89
C HIS A 392 17.31 19.62 27.16
N VAL A 393 16.67 19.77 28.33
CA VAL A 393 16.00 21.01 28.75
C VAL A 393 17.01 22.07 29.17
N ASP A 394 18.08 21.66 29.87
CA ASP A 394 19.12 22.56 30.39
C ASP A 394 20.03 23.10 29.28
N GLY A 395 19.97 22.52 28.07
CA GLY A 395 20.71 23.01 26.90
C GLY A 395 22.19 22.65 26.89
N ASP A 396 22.62 21.72 27.75
CA ASP A 396 24.02 21.26 27.91
C ASP A 396 24.57 20.47 26.69
N ASP A 397 23.96 20.61 25.52
CA ASP A 397 24.23 19.86 24.29
C ASP A 397 24.67 20.76 23.11
N GLU A 398 25.30 21.92 23.38
CA GLU A 398 26.13 22.63 22.37
C GLU A 398 27.58 22.13 22.35
#